data_AF-A0A7G8H3Y5-F1
#
_entry.id   AF-A0A7G8H3Y5-F1
#
_cell.length_a   1.000
_cell.length_b   1.000
_cell.length_c   1.000
_cell.angle_alpha   90.00
_cell.angle_beta   90.00
_cell.angle_gamma   90.00
#
_symmetry.space_group_name_H-M   'P 1'
#
loop_
_entity.id
_entity.type
_entity.pdbx_description
1 polymer ?
#
loop_
_entity_poly.entity_id
_entity_poly.type
_entity_poly.pdbx_seq_one_letter_code
_entity_poly.pdbx_strand_id
1 'polypeptide(L)' 'MSSQRQPPATDALLQFLQLRLGLSPSALDLGQRQAELEQAPLPIVLWSFGLLSLQQLEEVFDWQNNQP' A
#
# COMPACT_ATOMS: atom_id res chain seq x y z
N MET A 1 18.13 -11.81 -13.47
CA MET A 1 17.32 -10.57 -13.49
C MET A 1 15.96 -10.95 -12.96
N SER A 2 15.73 -10.78 -11.66
CA SER A 2 14.57 -11.36 -10.99
C SER A 2 13.34 -10.50 -11.29
N SER A 3 12.58 -10.86 -12.31
CA SER A 3 11.21 -10.38 -12.55
C SER A 3 10.29 -10.93 -11.45
N GLN A 4 10.51 -10.50 -10.21
CA GLN A 4 9.67 -10.92 -9.10
C GLN A 4 8.41 -10.10 -9.16
N ARG A 5 7.32 -10.76 -9.57
CA ARG A 5 6.00 -10.16 -9.50
C ARG A 5 5.75 -9.70 -8.07
N GLN A 6 5.30 -8.46 -7.93
CA GLN A 6 4.96 -7.90 -6.64
C GLN A 6 3.85 -8.77 -6.02
N PRO A 7 4.01 -9.32 -4.81
CA PRO A 7 2.93 -10.03 -4.14
C PRO A 7 1.79 -9.06 -3.80
N PRO A 8 0.53 -9.53 -3.75
CA PRO A 8 -0.58 -8.72 -3.30
C PRO A 8 -0.35 -8.23 -1.86
N ALA A 9 -0.97 -7.10 -1.53
CA ALA A 9 -0.93 -6.56 -0.17
C ALA A 9 -1.52 -7.57 0.83
N THR A 10 -0.92 -7.64 2.02
CA THR A 10 -1.44 -8.48 3.11
C THR A 10 -2.70 -7.87 3.71
N ASP A 11 -3.59 -8.72 4.25
CA ASP A 11 -4.80 -8.26 4.94
C ASP A 11 -4.49 -7.29 6.09
N ALA A 12 -3.39 -7.54 6.82
CA ALA A 12 -2.93 -6.67 7.90
C ALA A 12 -2.58 -5.26 7.39
N LEU A 13 -1.93 -5.15 6.21
CA LEU A 13 -1.62 -3.87 5.60
C LEU A 13 -2.91 -3.15 5.18
N LEU A 14 -3.84 -3.85 4.53
CA LEU A 14 -5.12 -3.27 4.13
C LEU A 14 -5.92 -2.75 5.34
N GLN A 15 -5.92 -3.51 6.43
CA GLN A 15 -6.57 -3.12 7.68
C GLN A 15 -5.88 -1.91 8.32
N PHE A 16 -4.54 -1.85 8.32
CA PHE A 16 -3.80 -0.69 8.78
C PHE A 16 -4.16 0.56 7.98
N LEU A 17 -4.09 0.47 6.64
CA LEU A 17 -4.43 1.58 5.74
C LEU A 17 -5.86 2.08 5.96
N GLN A 18 -6.82 1.17 6.15
CA GLN A 18 -8.21 1.52 6.39
C GLN A 18 -8.44 2.12 7.78
N LEU A 19 -8.00 1.45 8.84
CA LEU A 19 -8.35 1.81 10.22
C LEU A 19 -7.46 2.92 10.79
N ARG A 20 -6.18 2.96 10.40
CA ARG A 20 -5.20 3.90 10.94
C ARG A 20 -5.04 5.13 10.06
N LEU A 21 -4.97 4.95 8.74
CA LEU A 21 -4.81 6.07 7.81
C LEU A 21 -6.14 6.59 7.23
N GLY A 22 -7.26 5.92 7.53
CA GLY A 22 -8.59 6.36 7.12
C GLY A 22 -8.86 6.21 5.62
N LEU A 23 -8.13 5.33 4.92
CA LEU A 23 -8.36 5.08 3.50
C LEU A 23 -9.70 4.40 3.27
N SER A 24 -10.46 4.91 2.30
CA SER A 24 -11.75 4.34 1.92
C SER A 24 -11.55 2.98 1.22
N PRO A 25 -12.53 2.05 1.32
CA PRO A 25 -12.47 0.78 0.60
C PRO A 25 -12.26 0.94 -0.91
N SER A 26 -12.85 1.98 -1.50
CA SER A 26 -12.69 2.30 -2.93
C SER A 26 -11.27 2.74 -3.29
N ALA A 27 -10.59 3.50 -2.41
CA ALA A 27 -9.21 3.88 -2.61
C ALA A 27 -8.27 2.66 -2.53
N LEU A 28 -8.56 1.72 -1.62
CA LEU A 28 -7.81 0.48 -1.49
C LEU A 28 -8.02 -0.47 -2.68
N ASP A 29 -9.25 -0.59 -3.21
CA ASP A 29 -9.51 -1.41 -4.41
C ASP A 29 -8.78 -0.84 -5.63
N LEU A 30 -8.83 0.49 -5.83
CA LEU A 30 -8.10 1.15 -6.90
C LEU A 30 -6.59 0.95 -6.77
N GLY A 31 -6.04 1.17 -5.57
CA GLY A 31 -4.61 1.01 -5.31
C GLY A 31 -4.11 -0.41 -5.55
N GLN A 32 -4.88 -1.44 -5.13
CA GLN A 32 -4.51 -2.84 -5.34
C GLN A 32 -4.45 -3.21 -6.81
N ARG A 33 -5.49 -2.87 -7.58
CA ARG A 33 -5.52 -3.13 -9.02
C ARG A 33 -4.36 -2.46 -9.74
N GLN A 34 -4.04 -1.23 -9.36
CA GLN A 34 -2.94 -0.51 -9.99
C GLN A 34 -1.57 -1.07 -9.57
N ALA A 35 -1.39 -1.48 -8.33
CA ALA A 35 -0.20 -2.19 -7.86
C ALA A 35 0.05 -3.49 -8.63
N GLU A 36 -1.01 -4.24 -8.94
CA GLU A 36 -0.93 -5.42 -9.79
C GLU A 36 -0.57 -5.09 -11.25
N LEU A 37 -1.15 -4.03 -11.83
CA LEU A 37 -0.83 -3.62 -13.20
C LEU A 37 0.60 -3.10 -13.34
N GLU A 38 1.04 -2.26 -12.41
CA GLU A 38 2.37 -1.64 -12.43
C GLU A 38 3.47 -2.56 -11.89
N GLN A 39 3.10 -3.69 -11.27
CA GLN A 39 4.04 -4.57 -10.55
C GLN A 39 4.83 -3.77 -9.50
N ALA A 40 4.12 -2.91 -8.76
CA ALA A 40 4.68 -1.96 -7.81
C ALA A 40 4.04 -2.11 -6.42
N PRO A 41 4.72 -1.69 -5.33
CA PRO A 41 4.18 -1.83 -3.99
C PRO A 41 2.94 -0.97 -3.79
N LEU A 42 1.90 -1.55 -3.19
CA LEU A 42 0.66 -0.83 -2.85
C LEU A 42 0.93 0.52 -2.16
N PRO A 43 1.83 0.64 -1.16
CA PRO A 43 2.10 1.94 -0.53
C PRO A 43 2.64 2.99 -1.52
N ILE A 44 3.51 2.58 -2.44
CA ILE A 44 4.09 3.46 -3.46
C ILE A 44 3.02 3.92 -4.46
N VAL A 45 2.15 3.01 -4.88
CA VAL A 45 1.05 3.33 -5.79
C VAL A 45 0.05 4.27 -5.11
N LEU A 46 -0.31 4.03 -3.85
CA LEU A 46 -1.22 4.95 -3.15
C LEU A 46 -0.62 6.36 -3.01
N TRP A 47 0.70 6.48 -2.79
CA TRP A 47 1.40 7.76 -2.78
C TRP A 47 1.45 8.44 -4.16
N SER A 48 1.75 7.70 -5.24
CA SER A 48 1.84 8.29 -6.59
C SER A 48 0.49 8.81 -7.09
N PHE A 49 -0.62 8.24 -6.61
CA PHE A 49 -1.99 8.70 -6.87
C PHE A 49 -2.46 9.80 -5.91
N GLY A 50 -1.62 10.24 -4.96
CA GLY A 50 -1.96 11.26 -3.96
C GLY A 50 -2.95 10.79 -2.89
N LEU A 51 -3.17 9.48 -2.77
CA LEU A 51 -4.02 8.87 -1.73
C LEU A 51 -3.28 8.77 -0.40
N LEU A 52 -1.94 8.81 -0.42
CA LEU A 52 -1.08 8.96 0.73
C LEU A 52 -0.22 10.22 0.59
N SER A 53 -0.04 10.94 1.68
CA SER A 53 1.05 11.90 1.83
C SER A 53 2.38 11.17 2.03
N LEU A 54 3.51 11.87 1.83
CA LEU A 54 4.84 11.33 2.11
C LEU A 54 4.97 10.87 3.57
N GLN A 55 4.44 11.65 4.52
CA GLN A 55 4.46 11.30 5.95
C GLN A 55 3.67 10.02 6.24
N GLN A 56 2.50 9.83 5.61
CA GLN A 56 1.72 8.60 5.78
C GLN A 56 2.40 7.41 5.10
N LEU A 57 3.09 7.61 3.98
CA LEU A 57 3.90 6.57 3.35
C LEU A 57 5.02 6.10 4.28
N GLU A 58 5.70 7.03 4.96
CA GLU A 58 6.70 6.72 5.99
C GLU A 58 6.06 5.91 7.14
N GLU A 59 4.88 6.30 7.63
CA GLU A 59 4.16 5.55 8.68
C GLU A 59 3.82 4.11 8.25
N VAL A 60 3.47 3.91 6.97
CA VAL A 60 3.24 2.56 6.42
C VAL A 60 4.52 1.73 6.48
N PHE A 61 5.66 2.27 6.03
CA PHE A 61 6.92 1.54 6.04
C PHE A 61 7.42 1.25 7.45
N ASP A 62 7.28 2.20 8.38
CA ASP A 62 7.59 1.99 9.78
C ASP A 62 6.70 0.90 10.39
N TRP A 63 5.40 0.87 10.08
CA TRP A 63 4.49 -0.17 10.54
C TRP A 63 4.85 -1.56 9.97
N GLN A 64 5.25 -1.63 8.70
CA GLN A 64 5.68 -2.86 8.04
C GLN A 64 6.98 -3.42 8.65
N ASN A 65 7.95 -2.55 8.94
CA ASN A 65 9.22 -2.95 9.57
C ASN A 65 9.09 -3.37 11.03
N ASN A 66 8.04 -2.92 11.72
CA ASN A 66 7.75 -3.26 13.11
C ASN A 66 6.74 -4.42 13.26
N GLN A 67 6.43 -5.14 12.18
CA GLN A 67 5.66 -6.39 12.28
C GLN A 67 6.52 -7.47 12.97
N PRO A 68 5.95 -8.22 13.94
CA PRO A 68 6.64 -9.31 14.62
C PRO A 68 6.91 -10.53 13.72
#